data_AF-A0A942JD87-F1
#
_entry.id   AF-A0A942JD87-F1
#
_cell.length_a   1.000
_cell.length_b   1.000
_cell.length_c   1.000
_cell.angle_alpha   90.00
_cell.angle_beta   90.00
_cell.angle_gamma   90.00
#
_symmetry.space_group_name_H-M   'P 1'
#
loop_
_entity.id
_entity.type
_entity.pdbx_description
1 polymer ?
#
loop_
_entity_poly.entity_id
_entity_poly.type
_entity_poly.pdbx_seq_one_letter_code
_entity_poly.pdbx_strand_id
1 'polypeptide(L)' 'MPEAEPTGIRPDRAVVDRIEDGRAALLVGPGRTPIYLDVEELPRGAGVGTWLVLDLQSTPPLALSIDTGLTGEGPKGTG' A
#
# COMPACT_ATOMS: atom_id res chain seq x y z
N MET A 1 -32.76 -0.55 -18.36
CA MET A 1 -31.32 -0.76 -18.56
C MET A 1 -30.71 -0.82 -17.17
N PRO A 2 -30.04 -1.90 -16.76
CA PRO A 2 -29.31 -1.85 -15.50
C PRO A 2 -28.13 -0.90 -15.70
N GLU A 3 -28.04 0.12 -14.84
CA GLU A 3 -26.86 0.97 -14.73
C GLU A 3 -25.71 0.05 -14.31
N ALA A 4 -24.67 -0.05 -15.16
CA ALA A 4 -23.43 -0.67 -14.73
C ALA A 4 -22.90 0.19 -13.59
N GLU A 5 -23.01 -0.30 -12.35
CA GLU A 5 -22.33 0.30 -11.21
C GLU A 5 -20.88 0.52 -11.64
N PRO A 6 -20.29 1.70 -11.40
CA PRO A 6 -18.88 1.86 -11.68
C PRO A 6 -18.20 0.74 -10.91
N THR A 7 -17.52 -0.18 -11.61
CA THR A 7 -16.62 -1.14 -11.00
C THR A 7 -15.46 -0.31 -10.48
N GLY A 8 -15.74 0.44 -9.40
CA GLY A 8 -14.84 1.36 -8.76
C GLY A 8 -13.85 0.48 -8.06
N ILE A 9 -12.87 0.01 -8.85
CA ILE A 9 -11.66 -0.62 -8.38
C ILE A 9 -11.02 0.47 -7.51
N ARG A 10 -11.37 0.47 -6.23
CA ARG A 10 -10.71 1.33 -5.27
C ARG A 10 -9.28 0.82 -5.23
N PRO A 11 -8.29 1.69 -5.42
CA PRO A 11 -6.91 1.24 -5.33
C PRO A 11 -6.70 0.58 -3.97
N ASP A 12 -5.97 -0.52 -3.99
CA ASP A 12 -5.68 -1.28 -2.79
C ASP A 12 -4.73 -0.48 -1.90
N ARG A 13 -4.74 -0.81 -0.62
CA ARG A 13 -3.89 -0.15 0.36
C ARG A 13 -2.99 -1.18 1.02
N ALA A 14 -1.74 -0.81 1.19
CA ALA A 14 -0.76 -1.64 1.85
C ALA A 14 0.09 -0.83 2.81
N VAL A 15 0.55 -1.44 3.89
CA VAL A 15 1.55 -0.84 4.77
C VAL A 15 2.91 -1.45 4.47
N VAL A 16 3.95 -0.61 4.43
CA VAL A 16 5.34 -1.07 4.39
C VAL A 16 5.66 -1.68 5.75
N ASP A 17 5.79 -2.99 5.81
CA ASP A 17 6.06 -3.73 7.06
C ASP A 17 7.55 -3.76 7.37
N ARG A 18 8.38 -4.06 6.36
CA ARG A 18 9.84 -4.09 6.48
C ARG A 18 10.52 -3.80 5.16
N ILE A 19 11.76 -3.34 5.23
CA ILE A 19 12.65 -3.15 4.08
C ILE A 19 13.96 -3.87 4.38
N GLU A 20 14.30 -4.87 3.57
CA GLU A 20 15.46 -5.74 3.72
C GLU A 20 16.06 -6.03 2.34
N ASP A 21 17.39 -6.02 2.21
CA ASP A 21 18.10 -6.36 0.97
C ASP A 21 17.61 -5.60 -0.28
N GLY A 22 17.23 -4.33 -0.13
CA GLY A 22 16.72 -3.49 -1.23
C GLY A 22 15.28 -3.77 -1.63
N ARG A 23 14.55 -4.62 -0.89
CA ARG A 23 13.15 -4.96 -1.12
C ARG A 23 12.27 -4.54 0.04
N ALA A 24 11.08 -4.05 -0.29
CA ALA A 24 10.05 -3.72 0.66
C ALA A 24 8.98 -4.80 0.69
N ALA A 25 8.65 -5.31 1.89
CA ALA A 25 7.49 -6.15 2.11
C ALA A 25 6.28 -5.27 2.45
N LEU A 26 5.26 -5.33 1.59
CA LEU A 26 4.01 -4.58 1.70
C LEU A 26 2.91 -5.53 2.15
N LEU A 27 2.23 -5.22 3.26
CA LEU A 27 1.09 -6.01 3.73
C LEU A 27 -0.20 -5.41 3.20
N VAL A 28 -0.87 -6.16 2.32
CA VAL A 28 -2.07 -5.71 1.61
C VAL A 28 -3.34 -6.22 2.29
N GLY A 29 -4.29 -5.31 2.50
CA GLY A 29 -5.63 -5.63 2.96
C GLY A 29 -5.69 -6.24 4.38
N PRO A 30 -6.89 -6.68 4.83
CA PRO A 30 -7.10 -7.19 6.18
C PRO A 30 -6.39 -8.53 6.45
N GLY A 31 -6.14 -9.32 5.41
CA GLY A 31 -5.40 -10.57 5.49
C GLY A 31 -3.89 -10.40 5.64
N ARG A 32 -3.38 -9.15 5.52
CA ARG A 32 -1.94 -8.84 5.56
C ARG A 32 -1.13 -9.71 4.60
N THR A 33 -1.62 -9.86 3.37
CA THR A 33 -0.92 -10.64 2.35
C THR A 33 0.35 -9.90 1.94
N PRO A 34 1.54 -10.53 2.04
CA PRO A 34 2.79 -9.86 1.67
C PRO A 34 2.96 -9.77 0.15
N ILE A 35 3.26 -8.57 -0.34
CA ILE A 35 3.74 -8.28 -1.68
C ILE A 35 5.14 -7.68 -1.56
N TYR A 36 6.05 -8.07 -2.46
CA TYR A 36 7.42 -7.58 -2.46
C TYR A 36 7.62 -6.65 -3.65
N LEU A 37 8.07 -5.42 -3.38
CA LEU A 37 8.51 -4.46 -4.40
C LEU A 37 9.97 -4.08 -4.14
N ASP A 38 10.68 -3.65 -5.18
CA ASP A 38 12.00 -3.09 -5.00
C ASP A 38 11.89 -1.69 -4.35
N VAL A 39 12.83 -1.35 -3.47
CA VAL A 39 12.77 -0.08 -2.71
C VAL A 39 12.80 1.15 -3.61
N GLU A 40 13.42 1.02 -4.79
CA GLU A 40 13.48 2.06 -5.82
C GLU A 40 12.12 2.31 -6.50
N GLU A 41 11.21 1.34 -6.43
CA GLU A 41 9.84 1.46 -6.94
C GLU A 41 8.90 2.12 -5.92
N LEU A 42 9.36 2.34 -4.69
CA LEU A 42 8.56 3.01 -3.68
C LEU A 42 8.47 4.52 -3.94
N PRO A 43 7.32 5.15 -3.63
CA PRO A 43 7.20 6.60 -3.66
C PRO A 43 8.25 7.25 -2.74
N ARG A 44 8.80 8.38 -3.17
CA ARG A 44 9.81 9.10 -2.38
C ARG A 44 9.27 9.44 -0.98
N GLY A 45 10.03 9.05 0.04
CA GLY A 45 9.67 9.26 1.44
C GLY A 45 8.86 8.11 2.06
N ALA A 46 8.52 7.08 1.29
CA ALA A 46 7.95 5.86 1.83
C ALA A 46 9.01 5.06 2.60
N GLY A 47 8.67 4.70 3.83
CA GLY A 47 9.50 3.85 4.69
C GLY A 47 8.62 2.90 5.51
N VAL A 48 9.24 2.13 6.40
CA VAL A 48 8.52 1.22 7.32
C VAL A 48 7.42 1.98 8.08
N GLY A 49 6.24 1.38 8.15
CA GLY A 49 5.02 1.96 8.75
C GLY A 49 4.23 2.89 7.83
N THR A 50 4.73 3.18 6.63
CA THR A 50 4.04 4.03 5.66
C THR A 50 2.95 3.26 4.94
N TRP A 51 1.76 3.84 4.81
CA TRP A 51 0.69 3.31 3.98
C TRP A 51 0.83 3.80 2.55
N LEU A 52 0.67 2.88 1.60
CA LEU A 52 0.78 3.11 0.18
C LEU A 52 -0.55 2.79 -0.50
N VAL A 53 -0.86 3.58 -1.52
CA VAL A 53 -1.88 3.29 -2.51
C VAL A 53 -1.26 2.44 -3.59
N LEU A 54 -1.77 1.23 -3.79
CA LEU A 54 -1.28 0.26 -4.76
C LEU A 54 -2.26 0.07 -5.92
N ASP A 55 -1.68 -0.19 -7.09
CA ASP A 55 -2.38 -0.83 -8.20
C ASP A 55 -1.94 -2.29 -8.30
N LEU A 56 -2.80 -3.20 -7.84
CA LEU A 56 -2.59 -4.65 -7.91
C LEU A 56 -3.01 -5.26 -9.25
N GLN A 57 -3.64 -4.49 -10.14
CA GLN A 57 -4.03 -4.99 -11.46
C GLN A 57 -2.86 -4.93 -12.44
N SER A 58 -1.85 -4.10 -12.14
CA SER A 58 -0.57 -4.08 -12.85
C SER A 58 0.28 -5.31 -12.52
N THR A 59 1.08 -5.77 -13.49
CA THR A 59 2.03 -6.88 -13.31
C THR A 59 3.43 -6.42 -13.75
N PRO A 60 4.38 -6.16 -12.82
CA PRO A 60 4.23 -6.27 -11.36
C PRO A 60 3.29 -5.19 -10.76
N PRO A 61 2.79 -5.38 -9.52
CA PRO A 61 2.02 -4.37 -8.80
C PRO A 61 2.78 -3.06 -8.68
N LEU A 62 2.07 -1.93 -8.71
CA LEU A 62 2.69 -0.60 -8.66
C LEU A 62 2.34 0.16 -7.40
N ALA A 63 3.34 0.75 -6.75
CA ALA A 63 3.13 1.70 -5.68
C ALA A 63 2.92 3.11 -6.24
N LEU A 64 1.68 3.59 -6.21
CA LEU A 64 1.28 4.84 -6.86
C LEU A 64 1.62 6.07 -6.02
N SER A 65 1.33 6.04 -4.72
CA SER A 65 1.53 7.16 -3.82
C SER A 65 1.50 6.74 -2.34
N ILE A 66 1.90 7.65 -1.45
CA ILE A 66 1.73 7.51 -0.01
C ILE A 66 0.29 7.91 0.37
N ASP A 67 -0.40 7.04 1.10
CA ASP A 67 -1.67 7.37 1.74
C ASP A 67 -1.37 8.13 3.05
N THR A 68 -1.36 9.45 2.97
CA THR A 68 -1.09 10.35 4.11
C THR A 68 -2.21 10.38 5.14
N GLY A 69 -3.41 9.88 4.80
CA GLY A 69 -4.52 9.77 5.74
C GLY A 69 -4.27 8.64 6.74
N LEU A 70 -3.75 7.51 6.27
CA LEU A 70 -3.38 6.38 7.11
C LEU A 70 -1.95 6.48 7.68
N THR A 71 -1.04 7.10 6.91
CA THR A 71 0.35 7.35 7.35
C THR A 71 0.36 8.50 8.35
N GLY A 72 0.48 8.18 9.64
CA GLY A 72 0.43 9.16 10.74
C GLY A 72 -0.69 8.90 11.75
N GLU A 73 -1.70 8.11 11.35
CA GLU A 73 -2.61 7.41 12.27
C GLU A 73 -2.03 6.04 12.69
N GLY A 74 -0.70 5.97 12.89
CA GLY A 74 -0.15 4.92 13.76
C GLY A 74 -0.93 4.94 15.08
N PRO A 75 -1.16 3.78 15.74
CA PRO A 75 -2.04 3.71 16.89
C PRO A 75 -1.67 4.84 17.83
N LYS A 76 -2.57 5.83 17.99
CA LYS A 76 -2.38 6.85 19.00
C LYS A 76 -2.30 6.07 20.30
N GLY A 77 -1.11 5.96 20.86
CA GLY A 77 -0.91 5.35 22.16
C GLY A 77 -1.85 6.04 23.13
N THR A 78 -2.91 5.35 23.51
CA THR A 78 -3.66 5.66 24.71
C THR A 78 -2.85 5.09 25.87
N GLY A 79 -2.24 5.96 26.67
CA GLY A 79 -1.81 5.66 28.04
C GLY A 79 -0.40 5.13 28.19
#